data_AF-A0A7S1C8E0-F1
#
_entry.id   AF-A0A7S1C8E0-F1
#
_cell.length_a   1.000
_cell.length_b   1.000
_cell.length_c   1.000
_cell.angle_alpha   90.00
_cell.angle_beta   90.00
_cell.angle_gamma   90.00
#
_symmetry.space_group_name_H-M   'P 1'
#
loop_
_entity.id
_entity.type
_entity.pdbx_description
1 polymer ?
#
loop_
_entity_poly.entity_id
_entity_poly.type
_entity_poly.pdbx_seq_one_letter_code
_entity_poly.pdbx_strand_id
1 'polypeptide(L)'
;AGGAGGAAGAGGGMSPAALLSGMTEKTPLHVTMATSRTELVLRLLSLGLLGYFVYHLMSAGGGKGGLLDGLTKGFNEESEIPDVRFEDVKGVHEAKEELASIVDFLKHPDKYTSLGGKIPKGVLLTGPPGTGKTL
;
A
#
# COMPACT_ATOMS: atom_id res chain seq x y z
N ALA A 1 47.43 42.33 15.21
CA ALA A 1 47.68 41.91 13.82
C ALA A 1 47.69 40.39 13.84
N GLY A 2 46.80 39.65 13.21
CA GLY A 2 46.19 39.82 11.88
C GLY A 2 46.54 38.57 11.07
N GLY A 3 45.56 37.92 10.46
CA GLY A 3 45.74 36.79 9.54
C GLY A 3 44.93 35.57 10.01
N ALA A 4 43.73 35.33 9.48
CA ALA A 4 43.45 34.77 8.15
C ALA A 4 43.91 33.30 8.06
N GLY A 5 43.14 32.36 7.55
CA GLY A 5 41.88 32.37 6.83
C GLY A 5 41.54 30.91 6.55
N GLY A 6 40.25 30.62 6.40
CA GLY A 6 39.79 29.29 6.04
C GLY A 6 40.17 28.89 4.61
N ALA A 7 40.19 27.58 4.37
CA ALA A 7 39.96 26.96 3.08
C ALA A 7 39.73 25.47 3.36
N ALA A 8 38.50 24.99 3.19
CA ALA A 8 38.00 24.43 1.93
C ALA A 8 38.14 22.90 1.95
N GLY A 9 37.02 22.26 2.24
CA GLY A 9 36.81 20.87 1.89
C GLY A 9 36.53 20.75 0.39
N ALA A 10 37.21 19.81 -0.25
CA ALA A 10 36.82 19.09 -1.45
C ALA A 10 37.65 17.79 -1.39
N GLY A 11 37.05 16.63 -1.16
CA GLY A 11 36.39 15.90 -2.24
C GLY A 11 37.42 14.95 -2.86
N GLY A 12 37.56 13.76 -2.29
CA GLY A 12 38.41 12.68 -2.82
C GLY A 12 37.82 11.34 -2.42
N GLY A 13 37.17 10.68 -3.37
CA GLY A 13 36.54 9.37 -3.16
C GLY A 13 37.55 8.30 -2.81
N MET A 14 37.23 7.48 -1.79
CA MET A 14 37.98 6.29 -1.46
C MET A 14 37.25 5.06 -2.00
N SER A 15 37.96 4.26 -2.80
CA SER A 15 37.51 3.04 -3.48
C SER A 15 36.88 2.01 -2.52
N PRO A 16 35.88 1.21 -2.99
CA PRO A 16 35.12 0.25 -2.17
C PRO A 16 35.97 -0.89 -1.56
N ALA A 17 37.21 -1.07 -2.02
CA ALA A 17 38.14 -2.08 -1.48
C ALA A 17 38.78 -1.67 -0.14
N ALA A 18 38.85 -0.37 0.19
CA ALA A 18 39.35 0.09 1.49
C ALA A 18 38.33 -0.13 2.63
N LEU A 19 37.03 -0.19 2.29
CA LEU A 19 35.95 -0.47 3.24
C LEU A 19 35.94 -1.93 3.72
N LEU A 20 36.51 -2.86 2.95
CA LEU A 20 36.44 -4.29 3.26
C LEU A 20 37.67 -4.82 4.02
N SER A 21 38.75 -4.04 4.12
CA SER A 21 40.01 -4.52 4.71
C SER A 21 40.09 -4.38 6.25
N GLY A 22 39.06 -3.85 6.91
CA GLY A 22 39.07 -3.61 8.36
C GLY A 22 38.24 -4.59 9.20
N MET A 23 37.50 -5.53 8.59
CA MET A 23 36.63 -6.46 9.30
C MET A 23 37.36 -7.74 9.74
N THR A 24 38.38 -7.61 10.58
CA THR A 24 38.79 -8.73 11.44
C THR A 24 39.58 -8.26 12.66
N GLU A 25 38.94 -7.62 13.63
CA GLU A 25 39.34 -7.83 15.01
C GLU A 25 38.21 -7.57 16.00
N LYS A 26 37.85 -8.65 16.70
CA LYS A 26 37.12 -8.72 17.98
C LYS A 26 36.73 -7.36 18.57
N THR A 27 35.46 -7.01 18.47
CA THR A 27 34.82 -6.21 19.51
C THR A 27 33.59 -6.96 20.01
N PRO A 28 33.54 -7.30 21.31
CA PRO A 28 32.44 -8.07 21.86
C PRO A 28 31.16 -7.25 21.76
N LEU A 29 30.06 -7.97 21.62
CA LEU A 29 28.71 -7.47 21.82
C LEU A 29 28.67 -6.73 23.18
N HIS A 30 28.81 -5.40 23.18
CA HIS A 30 28.59 -4.61 24.38
C HIS A 30 27.08 -4.57 24.61
N VAL A 31 26.54 -5.63 25.22
CA VAL A 31 25.33 -5.48 26.01
C VAL A 31 25.75 -4.64 27.20
N THR A 32 25.61 -3.32 27.08
CA THR A 32 25.78 -2.40 28.19
C THR A 32 24.71 -2.71 29.23
N MET A 33 25.04 -3.66 30.11
CA MET A 33 24.38 -3.90 31.40
C MET A 33 24.72 -2.78 32.38
N ALA A 34 24.73 -1.52 31.93
CA ALA A 34 24.85 -0.35 32.78
C ALA A 34 23.49 0.34 32.80
N THR A 35 22.51 -0.31 33.43
CA THR A 35 21.22 0.33 33.70
C THR A 35 21.48 1.46 34.69
N SER A 36 21.72 2.64 34.13
CA SER A 36 21.86 3.87 34.88
C SER A 36 20.47 4.32 35.35
N ARG A 37 20.39 4.87 36.57
CA ARG A 37 19.12 5.38 37.15
C ARG A 37 18.43 6.38 36.21
N THR A 38 19.21 7.10 35.42
CA THR A 38 18.77 8.00 34.36
C THR A 38 18.02 7.28 33.23
N GLU A 39 18.46 6.11 32.78
CA GLU A 39 17.72 5.33 31.77
C GLU A 39 16.41 4.79 32.31
N LEU A 40 16.38 4.38 33.58
CA LEU A 40 15.14 3.92 34.20
C LEU A 40 14.11 5.06 34.27
N VAL A 41 14.54 6.27 34.64
CA VAL A 41 13.68 7.46 34.63
C VAL A 41 13.20 7.78 33.21
N LEU A 42 14.08 7.74 32.21
CA LEU A 42 13.71 8.00 30.81
C LEU A 42 12.73 6.95 30.25
N ARG A 43 12.90 5.67 30.60
CA ARG A 43 11.98 4.60 30.21
C ARG A 43 10.63 4.75 30.90
N LEU A 44 10.60 5.09 32.18
CA LEU A 44 9.34 5.33 32.90
C LEU A 44 8.62 6.59 32.39
N LEU A 45 9.37 7.63 32.03
CA LEU A 45 8.83 8.84 31.42
C LEU A 45 8.24 8.56 30.03
N SER A 46 8.95 7.81 29.18
CA SER A 46 8.46 7.46 27.85
C SER A 46 7.25 6.52 27.90
N LEU A 47 7.24 5.54 28.81
CA LEU A 47 6.10 4.66 29.05
C LEU A 47 4.89 5.43 29.61
N GLY A 48 5.11 6.36 30.54
CA GLY A 48 4.05 7.21 31.10
C GLY A 48 3.45 8.15 30.06
N LEU A 49 4.28 8.76 29.22
CA LEU A 49 3.84 9.67 28.17
C LEU A 49 3.13 8.93 27.03
N LEU A 50 3.63 7.75 26.65
CA LEU A 50 2.95 6.85 25.71
C LEU A 50 1.61 6.36 26.29
N GLY A 51 1.58 5.98 27.57
CA GLY A 51 0.36 5.56 28.25
C GLY A 51 -0.67 6.69 28.34
N TYR A 52 -0.24 7.92 28.66
CA TYR A 52 -1.11 9.10 28.64
C TYR A 52 -1.60 9.44 27.24
N PHE A 53 -0.75 9.32 26.21
CA PHE A 53 -1.13 9.53 24.82
C PHE A 53 -2.13 8.48 24.32
N VAL A 54 -1.92 7.21 24.67
CA VAL A 54 -2.86 6.11 24.35
C VAL A 54 -4.17 6.29 25.12
N TYR A 55 -4.12 6.68 26.40
CA TYR A 55 -5.31 7.03 27.16
C TYR A 55 -6.05 8.20 26.53
N HIS A 56 -5.35 9.24 26.10
CA HIS A 56 -5.95 10.39 25.40
C HIS A 56 -6.52 9.99 24.04
N LEU A 57 -5.87 9.08 23.30
CA LEU A 57 -6.37 8.55 22.01
C LEU A 57 -7.61 7.67 22.21
N MET A 58 -7.63 6.83 23.24
CA MET A 58 -8.78 5.99 23.59
C MET A 58 -9.91 6.80 24.23
N SER A 59 -9.59 7.89 24.92
CA SER A 59 -10.57 8.77 25.57
C SER A 59 -11.14 9.83 24.61
N ALA A 60 -10.37 10.26 23.60
CA ALA A 60 -10.85 11.10 22.48
C ALA A 60 -11.53 10.28 21.38
N GLY A 61 -11.27 8.97 21.32
CA GLY A 61 -11.76 8.04 20.30
C GLY A 61 -12.73 6.98 20.84
N GLY A 62 -13.59 7.32 21.81
CA GLY A 62 -14.60 6.43 22.39
C GLY A 62 -15.75 6.01 21.46
N GLY A 63 -15.56 6.09 20.14
CA GLY A 63 -16.54 5.72 19.12
C GLY A 63 -15.91 4.77 18.10
N LYS A 64 -16.67 3.73 17.76
CA LYS A 64 -16.45 2.75 16.68
C LYS A 64 -15.73 3.37 15.47
N GLY A 65 -14.42 3.19 15.37
CA GLY A 65 -13.59 3.80 14.32
C GLY A 65 -12.17 4.20 14.74
N GLY A 66 -11.47 3.38 15.53
CA GLY A 66 -10.05 3.62 15.85
C GLY A 66 -9.16 3.47 14.60
N LEU A 67 -7.86 3.79 14.71
CA LEU A 67 -6.82 3.71 13.66
C LEU A 67 -6.97 2.53 12.68
N LEU A 68 -7.42 1.36 13.18
CA LEU A 68 -7.64 0.15 12.41
C LEU A 68 -8.77 0.26 11.37
N ASP A 69 -9.85 1.00 11.65
CA ASP A 69 -10.98 1.19 10.73
C ASP A 69 -10.57 2.01 9.49
N GLY A 70 -9.69 3.00 9.66
CA GLY A 70 -9.12 3.77 8.56
C GLY A 70 -8.20 2.94 7.65
N LEU A 71 -7.53 1.93 8.20
CA LEU A 71 -6.71 0.98 7.45
C LEU A 71 -7.56 -0.03 6.67
N THR A 72 -8.69 -0.49 7.22
CA THR A 72 -9.56 -1.47 6.56
C THR A 72 -10.55 -0.85 5.58
N LYS A 73 -10.89 0.43 5.73
CA LYS A 73 -11.82 1.13 4.85
C LYS A 73 -11.30 1.35 3.43
N GLY A 74 -9.98 1.43 3.24
CA GLY A 74 -9.38 1.51 1.90
C GLY A 74 -9.45 0.22 1.07
N PHE A 75 -9.76 -0.93 1.71
CA PHE A 75 -9.90 -2.21 1.02
C PHE A 75 -11.35 -2.57 0.67
N ASN A 76 -12.32 -1.87 1.28
CA ASN A 76 -13.74 -2.05 1.01
C ASN A 76 -14.27 -0.79 0.30
N GLU A 77 -13.69 -0.45 -0.85
CA GLU A 77 -14.43 0.34 -1.84
C GLU A 77 -15.55 -0.55 -2.35
N GLU A 78 -16.69 -0.43 -1.67
CA GLU A 78 -17.94 -1.03 -2.11
C GLU A 78 -18.21 -0.48 -3.51
N SER A 79 -18.02 -1.34 -4.50
CA SER A 79 -18.18 -0.98 -5.90
C SER A 79 -19.65 -0.63 -6.08
N GLU A 80 -19.98 0.65 -6.22
CA GLU A 80 -21.34 1.07 -6.52
C GLU A 80 -21.78 0.31 -7.77
N ILE A 81 -22.81 -0.54 -7.63
CA ILE A 81 -23.38 -1.26 -8.76
C ILE A 81 -24.07 -0.20 -9.63
N PRO A 82 -23.57 0.11 -10.83
CA PRO A 82 -24.16 1.16 -11.64
C PRO A 82 -25.54 0.70 -12.13
N ASP A 83 -26.55 1.57 -12.05
CA ASP A 83 -27.93 1.27 -12.48
C ASP A 83 -28.12 1.47 -13.99
N VAL A 84 -27.10 1.16 -14.79
CA VAL A 84 -27.13 1.26 -16.24
C VAL A 84 -27.40 -0.12 -16.84
N ARG A 85 -28.36 -0.20 -17.77
CA ARG A 85 -28.71 -1.44 -18.44
C ARG A 85 -28.23 -1.45 -19.87
N PHE A 86 -28.13 -2.66 -20.42
CA PHE A 86 -27.84 -2.86 -21.84
C PHE A 86 -28.83 -2.15 -22.77
N GLU A 87 -30.05 -1.85 -22.32
CA GLU A 87 -31.06 -1.11 -23.07
C GLU A 87 -30.71 0.39 -23.23
N ASP A 88 -29.94 0.96 -22.30
CA ASP A 88 -29.60 2.39 -22.26
C ASP A 88 -28.47 2.77 -23.24
N VAL A 89 -27.69 1.79 -23.70
CA VAL A 89 -26.60 1.99 -24.66
C VAL A 89 -27.17 2.12 -26.08
N LYS A 90 -26.80 3.15 -26.86
CA LYS A 90 -27.32 3.37 -28.22
C LYS A 90 -26.24 3.19 -29.29
N GLY A 91 -26.62 2.66 -30.45
CA GLY A 91 -25.77 2.66 -31.66
C GLY A 91 -24.71 1.56 -31.74
N VAL A 92 -24.68 0.59 -30.83
CA VAL A 92 -23.68 -0.49 -30.80
C VAL A 92 -24.35 -1.87 -30.80
N HIS A 93 -25.11 -2.19 -31.84
CA HIS A 93 -25.88 -3.44 -31.91
C HIS A 93 -25.01 -4.70 -31.97
N GLU A 94 -23.96 -4.69 -32.80
CA GLU A 94 -23.06 -5.83 -33.00
C GLU A 94 -22.33 -6.21 -31.70
N ALA A 95 -21.69 -5.25 -31.02
CA ALA A 95 -20.98 -5.54 -29.77
C ALA A 95 -21.92 -5.98 -28.63
N LYS A 96 -23.19 -5.54 -28.63
CA LYS A 96 -24.18 -6.00 -27.65
C LYS A 96 -24.56 -7.46 -27.85
N GLU A 97 -24.75 -7.91 -29.10
CA GLU A 97 -25.05 -9.31 -29.40
C GLU A 97 -23.88 -10.22 -29.00
N GLU A 98 -22.65 -9.83 -29.32
CA GLU A 98 -21.46 -10.58 -28.89
C GLU A 98 -21.36 -10.64 -27.36
N LEU A 99 -21.54 -9.50 -26.68
CA LEU A 99 -21.45 -9.44 -25.22
C LEU A 99 -22.60 -10.19 -24.53
N ALA A 100 -23.79 -10.22 -25.13
CA ALA A 100 -24.93 -10.99 -24.60
C ALA A 100 -24.62 -12.49 -24.50
N SER A 101 -23.86 -13.05 -25.46
CA SER A 101 -23.41 -14.45 -25.40
C SER A 101 -22.48 -14.71 -24.21
N ILE A 102 -21.61 -13.76 -23.88
CA ILE A 102 -20.70 -13.84 -22.73
C ILE A 102 -21.48 -13.67 -21.42
N VAL A 103 -22.48 -12.79 -21.39
CA VAL A 103 -23.36 -12.63 -20.22
C VAL A 103 -24.16 -13.91 -19.97
N ASP A 104 -24.69 -14.57 -21.00
CA ASP A 104 -25.39 -15.85 -20.86
C ASP A 104 -24.46 -16.95 -20.32
N PHE A 105 -23.21 -16.96 -20.81
CA PHE A 105 -22.17 -17.81 -20.26
C PHE A 105 -21.92 -17.57 -18.76
N LEU A 106 -21.83 -16.31 -18.34
CA LEU A 106 -21.61 -15.93 -16.94
C LEU A 106 -22.82 -16.26 -16.05
N LYS A 107 -24.05 -16.20 -16.59
CA LYS A 107 -25.27 -16.58 -15.87
C LYS A 107 -25.43 -18.09 -15.73
N HIS A 108 -24.97 -18.86 -16.71
CA HIS A 108 -25.15 -20.31 -16.75
C HIS A 108 -23.86 -21.09 -17.08
N PRO A 109 -22.79 -20.95 -16.27
CA PRO A 109 -21.48 -21.53 -16.58
C PRO A 109 -21.49 -23.06 -16.67
N ASP A 110 -22.40 -23.74 -15.94
CA ASP A 110 -22.52 -25.19 -15.90
C ASP A 110 -22.90 -25.81 -17.25
N LYS A 111 -23.78 -25.12 -18.00
CA LYS A 111 -24.23 -25.56 -19.34
C LYS A 111 -23.07 -25.59 -20.33
N TYR A 112 -22.14 -24.65 -20.21
CA TYR A 112 -21.01 -24.56 -21.13
C TYR A 112 -19.83 -25.42 -20.67
N THR A 113 -19.59 -25.52 -19.36
CA THR A 113 -18.51 -26.34 -18.80
C THR A 113 -18.75 -27.84 -19.04
N SER A 114 -20.02 -28.29 -18.96
CA SER A 114 -20.40 -29.69 -19.26
C SER A 114 -20.17 -30.09 -20.72
N LEU A 115 -20.19 -29.12 -21.65
CA LEU A 115 -19.86 -29.32 -23.07
C LEU A 115 -18.36 -29.15 -23.36
N GLY A 116 -17.52 -28.98 -22.34
CA GLY A 116 -16.08 -28.75 -22.48
C GLY A 116 -15.71 -27.30 -22.85
N GLY A 117 -16.66 -26.37 -22.75
CA GLY A 117 -16.45 -24.95 -23.02
C GLY A 117 -15.56 -24.28 -21.96
N LYS A 118 -14.54 -23.56 -22.42
CA LYS A 118 -13.63 -22.81 -21.54
C LYS A 118 -14.20 -21.43 -21.24
N ILE A 119 -14.27 -21.08 -19.96
CA ILE A 119 -14.75 -19.77 -19.50
C ILE A 119 -13.84 -18.65 -20.01
N PRO A 120 -14.36 -17.64 -20.74
CA PRO A 120 -13.59 -16.47 -21.10
C PRO A 120 -13.20 -15.71 -19.82
N LYS A 121 -11.90 -15.44 -19.65
CA LYS A 121 -11.36 -14.81 -18.44
C LYS A 121 -11.44 -13.28 -18.46
N GLY A 122 -11.65 -12.69 -19.63
CA GLY A 122 -11.75 -11.25 -19.80
C GLY A 122 -12.07 -10.89 -21.25
N VAL A 123 -12.66 -9.71 -21.42
CA VAL A 123 -12.99 -9.11 -22.72
C VAL A 123 -12.32 -7.75 -22.74
N LEU A 124 -11.62 -7.42 -23.83
CA LEU A 124 -11.01 -6.12 -24.03
C LEU A 124 -11.87 -5.31 -24.99
N LEU A 125 -12.52 -4.26 -24.46
CA LEU A 125 -13.29 -3.32 -25.28
C LEU A 125 -12.36 -2.20 -25.79
N THR A 126 -12.19 -2.08 -27.10
CA THR A 126 -11.29 -1.11 -27.74
C THR A 126 -12.03 -0.12 -28.65
N GLY A 127 -11.40 1.01 -29.00
CA GLY A 127 -11.90 1.99 -29.97
C GLY A 127 -11.79 3.46 -29.52
N PRO A 128 -12.36 4.41 -30.29
CA PRO A 128 -12.29 5.84 -29.99
C PRO A 128 -12.94 6.23 -28.64
N PRO A 129 -12.53 7.35 -28.01
CA PRO A 129 -13.18 7.85 -26.80
C PRO A 129 -14.66 8.20 -27.07
N GLY A 130 -15.52 8.02 -26.07
CA GLY A 130 -16.97 8.34 -26.18
C GLY A 130 -17.86 7.24 -26.78
N THR A 131 -17.35 6.01 -26.92
CA THR A 131 -18.08 4.87 -27.51
C THR A 131 -18.61 3.86 -26.48
N GLY A 132 -18.74 4.27 -25.21
CA GLY A 132 -19.41 3.48 -24.18
C GLY A 132 -18.68 2.21 -23.71
N LYS A 133 -17.34 2.18 -23.72
CA LYS A 133 -16.54 1.04 -23.22
C LYS A 133 -16.60 0.84 -21.71
N THR A 134 -16.95 1.90 -20.98
CA THR A 134 -17.02 1.95 -19.51
C THR A 134 -18.46 2.18 -19.03
N LEU A 135 -19.39 2.42 -19.96
CA LEU A 135 -20.81 2.64 -19.69
C LEU A 135 -21.54 1.29 -19.60
#